data_AF-A0A524DV41-F1
#
_entry.id   AF-A0A524DV41-F1
#
_cell.length_a   1.000
_cell.length_b   1.000
_cell.length_c   1.000
_cell.angle_alpha   90.00
_cell.angle_beta   90.00
_cell.angle_gamma   90.00
#
_symmetry.space_group_name_H-M   'P 1'
#
loop_
_entity.id
_entity.type
_entity.pdbx_description
1 polymer ?
#
loop_
_entity_poly.entity_id
_entity_poly.type
_entity_poly.pdbx_seq_one_letter_code
_entity_poly.pdbx_strand_id
1 'polypeptide(L)'
;MKYRFLISLTIGIFLSLISVGLFTMWQNFKQLEAIFRSSLIRGMALLLGYNFSFDIISFFITGNSDLFSFLAPALLAWIFVGYITGSIAKGWRSGLTSGTLVYVFMILAWILLSVIAGEDLMGFFQGNQLIATVGGLLGALLGVAAGSISGGYISGPEEEYY
;
A
#
# COMPACT_ATOMS: atom_id res chain seq x y z
N MET A 1 -9.62 -16.09 -17.72
CA MET A 1 -8.57 -16.04 -16.67
C MET A 1 -7.68 -14.80 -16.74
N LYS A 2 -6.92 -14.54 -17.82
CA LYS A 2 -6.02 -13.35 -17.92
C LYS A 2 -6.71 -12.01 -17.61
N TYR A 3 -7.96 -11.83 -18.05
CA TYR A 3 -8.72 -10.60 -17.80
C TYR A 3 -9.02 -10.36 -16.32
N ARG A 4 -9.30 -11.39 -15.51
CA ARG A 4 -9.61 -11.20 -14.08
C ARG A 4 -8.38 -10.79 -13.28
N PHE A 5 -7.23 -11.38 -13.60
CA PHE A 5 -5.95 -11.00 -13.02
C PHE A 5 -5.53 -9.58 -13.41
N LEU A 6 -5.77 -9.18 -14.67
CA LEU A 6 -5.56 -7.79 -15.08
C LEU A 6 -6.52 -6.84 -14.34
N ILE A 7 -7.79 -7.21 -14.22
CA ILE A 7 -8.80 -6.44 -13.48
C ILE A 7 -8.42 -6.32 -12.00
N SER A 8 -7.95 -7.39 -11.35
CA SER A 8 -7.51 -7.33 -9.95
C SER A 8 -6.34 -6.37 -9.80
N LEU A 9 -5.38 -6.38 -10.72
CA LEU A 9 -4.25 -5.47 -10.70
C LEU A 9 -4.68 -4.00 -10.92
N THR A 10 -5.53 -3.73 -11.91
CA THR A 10 -6.05 -2.38 -12.18
C THR A 10 -6.86 -1.84 -11.00
N ILE A 11 -7.77 -2.65 -10.46
CA ILE A 11 -8.59 -2.26 -9.30
C ILE A 11 -7.71 -2.08 -8.06
N GLY A 12 -6.70 -2.93 -7.86
CA GLY A 12 -5.77 -2.82 -6.75
C GLY A 12 -4.97 -1.52 -6.77
N ILE A 13 -4.43 -1.15 -7.92
CA ILE A 13 -3.71 0.11 -8.11
C ILE A 13 -4.66 1.29 -7.86
N PHE A 14 -5.86 1.26 -8.42
CA PHE A 14 -6.83 2.34 -8.21
C PHE A 14 -7.24 2.48 -6.74
N LEU A 15 -7.51 1.36 -6.05
CA LEU A 15 -7.87 1.37 -4.63
C LEU A 15 -6.72 1.84 -3.75
N SER A 16 -5.47 1.52 -4.08
CA SER A 16 -4.30 2.01 -3.33
C SER A 16 -3.97 3.49 -3.61
N LEU A 17 -4.62 4.15 -4.58
CA LEU A 17 -4.59 5.61 -4.68
C LEU A 17 -5.66 6.27 -3.80
N ILE A 18 -6.76 5.56 -3.53
CA ILE A 18 -7.92 6.07 -2.77
C ILE A 18 -7.83 5.68 -1.28
N SER A 19 -7.01 4.69 -0.93
CA SER A 19 -6.68 4.23 0.43
C SER A 19 -6.45 5.37 1.43
N VAL A 20 -5.73 6.41 1.02
CA VAL A 20 -5.45 7.59 1.85
C VAL A 20 -6.74 8.30 2.30
N GLY A 21 -7.82 8.22 1.51
CA GLY A 21 -9.13 8.75 1.88
C GLY A 21 -10.03 7.80 2.69
N LEU A 22 -9.78 6.47 2.65
CA LEU A 22 -10.73 5.46 3.16
C LEU A 22 -10.69 5.28 4.69
N PHE A 23 -9.51 5.40 5.31
CA PHE A 23 -9.32 5.03 6.73
C PHE A 23 -8.99 6.22 7.62
N THR A 24 -9.72 7.33 7.52
CA THR A 24 -9.52 8.52 8.38
C THR A 24 -8.17 9.23 8.26
N MET A 25 -7.39 9.01 7.19
CA MET A 25 -6.20 9.84 6.88
C MET A 25 -6.58 11.21 6.30
N TRP A 26 -7.66 11.80 6.82
CA TRP A 26 -8.25 13.07 6.37
C TRP A 26 -7.29 14.25 6.55
N GLN A 27 -6.44 14.19 7.57
CA GLN A 27 -5.39 15.18 7.77
C GLN A 27 -4.36 15.14 6.63
N ASN A 28 -3.93 13.94 6.22
CA ASN A 28 -3.03 13.74 5.09
C ASN A 28 -3.71 14.18 3.78
N PHE A 29 -5.02 13.93 3.63
CA PHE A 29 -5.79 14.38 2.47
C PHE A 29 -5.86 15.91 2.36
N LYS A 30 -6.08 16.63 3.47
CA LYS A 30 -6.07 18.11 3.48
C LYS A 30 -4.69 18.69 3.14
N GLN A 31 -3.63 18.07 3.66
CA GLN A 31 -2.26 18.44 3.32
C GLN A 31 -1.97 18.18 1.83
N LEU A 32 -2.43 17.05 1.31
CA LEU A 32 -2.36 16.73 -0.12
C LEU A 32 -3.09 17.76 -0.97
N GLU A 33 -4.30 18.17 -0.61
CA GLU A 33 -5.06 19.17 -1.36
C GLU A 33 -4.27 20.49 -1.49
N ALA A 34 -3.65 20.95 -0.41
CA ALA A 34 -2.81 22.15 -0.44
C ALA A 34 -1.59 21.98 -1.35
N ILE A 35 -0.97 20.79 -1.36
CA ILE A 35 0.21 20.51 -2.19
C ILE A 35 -0.18 20.33 -3.66
N PHE A 36 -1.30 19.67 -3.96
CA PHE A 36 -1.83 19.54 -5.33
C PHE A 36 -2.10 20.90 -5.98
N ARG A 37 -2.47 21.92 -5.19
CA ARG A 37 -2.65 23.30 -5.67
C ARG A 37 -1.33 23.96 -6.11
N SER A 38 -0.18 23.49 -5.58
CA SER A 38 1.15 24.05 -5.90
C SER A 38 1.91 23.21 -6.93
N SER A 39 1.87 21.88 -6.82
CA SER A 39 2.51 20.96 -7.74
C SER A 39 1.77 19.63 -7.76
N LEU A 40 1.19 19.30 -8.92
CA LEU A 40 0.47 18.03 -9.12
C LEU A 40 1.41 16.83 -8.95
N ILE A 41 2.62 16.91 -9.52
CA ILE A 41 3.60 15.83 -9.48
C ILE A 41 4.01 15.53 -8.03
N ARG A 42 4.28 16.59 -7.25
CA ARG A 42 4.64 16.46 -5.84
C ARG A 42 3.49 15.90 -5.00
N GLY A 43 2.26 16.35 -5.28
CA GLY A 43 1.05 15.80 -4.66
C GLY A 43 0.90 14.31 -4.90
N MET A 44 1.13 13.82 -6.13
CA MET A 44 1.06 12.38 -6.43
C MET A 44 2.18 11.59 -5.76
N ALA A 45 3.41 12.12 -5.71
CA ALA A 45 4.52 11.47 -5.02
C ALA A 45 4.22 11.27 -3.53
N LEU A 46 3.69 12.30 -2.86
CA LEU A 46 3.31 12.21 -1.45
C LEU A 46 2.09 11.32 -1.22
N LEU A 47 1.10 11.33 -2.13
CA LEU A 47 -0.06 10.45 -2.05
C LEU A 47 0.37 8.98 -2.05
N LEU A 48 1.29 8.62 -2.93
CA LEU A 48 1.86 7.28 -2.95
C LEU A 48 2.71 7.00 -1.70
N GLY A 49 3.47 7.98 -1.23
CA GLY A 49 4.26 7.85 0.00
C GLY A 49 3.40 7.57 1.24
N TYR A 50 2.21 8.17 1.34
CA TYR A 50 1.31 7.93 2.47
C TYR A 50 0.78 6.50 2.56
N ASN A 51 0.81 5.73 1.47
CA ASN A 51 0.53 4.30 1.55
C ASN A 51 1.55 3.57 2.43
N PHE A 52 2.78 4.09 2.55
CA PHE A 52 3.85 3.48 3.34
C PHE A 52 4.05 4.18 4.69
N SER A 53 3.03 4.89 5.20
CA SER A 53 3.19 5.70 6.41
C SER A 53 3.20 4.91 7.72
N PHE A 54 2.83 3.63 7.71
CA PHE A 54 2.79 2.80 8.93
C PHE A 54 4.13 2.09 9.15
N ASP A 55 4.95 2.65 10.02
CA ASP A 55 6.21 2.06 10.44
C ASP A 55 6.00 0.92 11.45
N ILE A 56 5.98 -0.31 10.94
CA ILE A 56 5.83 -1.49 11.78
C ILE A 56 7.05 -1.76 12.66
N ILE A 57 8.26 -1.35 12.26
CA ILE A 57 9.48 -1.59 13.02
C ILE A 57 9.46 -0.73 14.28
N SER A 58 9.24 0.58 14.13
CA SER A 58 9.16 1.48 15.28
C SER A 58 7.99 1.14 16.20
N PHE A 59 6.87 0.65 15.67
CA PHE A 59 5.75 0.17 16.48
C PHE A 59 6.21 -0.91 17.49
N PHE A 60 6.95 -1.92 17.02
CA PHE A 60 7.44 -2.98 17.90
C PHE A 60 8.63 -2.54 18.78
N ILE A 61 9.53 -1.68 18.29
CA ILE A 61 10.68 -1.19 19.07
C ILE A 61 10.23 -0.32 20.25
N THR A 62 9.21 0.51 20.05
CA THR A 62 8.68 1.39 21.11
C THR A 62 7.87 0.64 22.16
N GLY A 63 7.60 -0.67 21.95
CA GLY A 63 6.83 -1.49 22.87
C GLY A 63 5.38 -1.06 23.01
N ASN A 64 4.84 -0.36 22.01
CA ASN A 64 3.46 0.09 22.04
C ASN A 64 2.54 -1.14 21.93
N SER A 65 1.80 -1.45 22.99
CA SER A 65 0.88 -2.59 23.07
C SER A 65 -0.56 -2.24 22.71
N ASP A 66 -0.81 -1.00 22.27
CA ASP A 66 -2.14 -0.55 21.92
C ASP A 66 -2.60 -1.10 20.55
N LEU A 67 -3.68 -1.88 20.60
CA LEU A 67 -4.29 -2.49 19.42
C LEU A 67 -4.78 -1.45 18.40
N PHE A 68 -5.26 -0.30 18.87
CA PHE A 68 -5.72 0.77 17.98
C PHE A 68 -4.56 1.43 17.23
N SER A 69 -3.40 1.51 17.87
CA SER A 69 -2.17 1.98 17.23
C SER A 69 -1.62 0.98 16.22
N PHE A 70 -1.84 -0.34 16.45
CA PHE A 70 -1.47 -1.39 15.49
C PHE A 70 -2.38 -1.41 14.25
N LEU A 71 -3.69 -1.24 14.43
CA LEU A 71 -4.67 -1.13 13.34
C LEU A 71 -4.63 0.25 12.70
N ALA A 72 -3.43 0.74 12.42
CA ALA A 72 -3.22 2.03 11.80
C ALA A 72 -3.91 2.09 10.43
N PRO A 73 -4.45 3.27 10.05
CA PRO A 73 -5.12 3.48 8.77
C PRO A 73 -4.41 2.93 7.54
N ALA A 74 -3.08 3.11 7.44
CA ALA A 74 -2.32 2.65 6.29
C ALA A 74 -2.21 1.11 6.23
N LEU A 75 -2.09 0.45 7.39
CA LEU A 75 -2.08 -1.02 7.44
C LEU A 75 -3.45 -1.58 7.02
N LEU A 76 -4.53 -1.02 7.58
CA LEU A 76 -5.90 -1.40 7.23
C LEU A 76 -6.21 -1.16 5.74
N ALA A 77 -5.73 -0.05 5.18
CA ALA A 77 -5.83 0.22 3.76
C ALA A 77 -5.19 -0.88 2.91
N TRP A 78 -3.97 -1.31 3.25
CA TRP A 78 -3.30 -2.37 2.51
C TRP A 78 -3.93 -3.74 2.70
N ILE A 79 -4.45 -4.03 3.89
CA ILE A 79 -5.27 -5.23 4.13
C ILE A 79 -6.51 -5.20 3.24
N PHE A 80 -7.21 -4.07 3.16
CA PHE A 80 -8.41 -3.92 2.34
C PHE A 80 -8.11 -4.03 0.84
N VAL A 81 -7.08 -3.33 0.35
CA VAL A 81 -6.60 -3.43 -1.04
C VAL A 81 -6.21 -4.86 -1.36
N GLY A 82 -5.43 -5.50 -0.50
CA GLY A 82 -5.05 -6.90 -0.62
C GLY A 82 -6.28 -7.81 -0.68
N TYR A 83 -7.24 -7.62 0.21
CA TYR A 83 -8.46 -8.41 0.25
C TYR A 83 -9.25 -8.35 -1.05
N ILE A 84 -9.53 -7.14 -1.56
CA ILE A 84 -10.29 -6.98 -2.81
C ILE A 84 -9.52 -7.58 -3.99
N THR A 85 -8.23 -7.30 -4.10
CA THR A 85 -7.40 -7.83 -5.19
C THR A 85 -7.32 -9.35 -5.16
N GLY A 86 -7.11 -9.93 -3.98
CA GLY A 86 -7.14 -11.38 -3.75
C GLY A 86 -8.49 -11.99 -4.10
N SER A 87 -9.60 -11.38 -3.68
CA SER A 87 -10.94 -11.87 -3.98
C SER A 87 -11.29 -11.88 -5.47
N ILE A 88 -10.75 -10.95 -6.25
CA ILE A 88 -10.93 -10.93 -7.70
C ILE A 88 -10.07 -12.00 -8.38
N ALA A 89 -8.82 -12.16 -7.91
CA ALA A 89 -7.85 -13.10 -8.47
C ALA A 89 -8.19 -14.57 -8.18
N LYS A 90 -8.89 -14.84 -7.07
CA LYS A 90 -9.26 -16.16 -6.53
C LYS A 90 -8.08 -17.08 -6.18
N GLY A 91 -8.24 -17.83 -5.11
CA GLY A 91 -7.23 -18.74 -4.62
C GLY A 91 -6.04 -18.03 -3.98
N TRP A 92 -5.37 -18.72 -3.06
CA TRP A 92 -4.39 -18.07 -2.19
C TRP A 92 -3.08 -17.70 -2.91
N ARG A 93 -2.60 -18.51 -3.87
CA ARG A 93 -1.36 -18.21 -4.62
C ARG A 93 -1.59 -17.10 -5.62
N SER A 94 -2.67 -17.16 -6.39
CA SER A 94 -3.02 -16.14 -7.38
C SER A 94 -3.36 -14.82 -6.68
N GLY A 95 -4.07 -14.88 -5.55
CA GLY A 95 -4.32 -13.73 -4.68
C GLY A 95 -3.03 -13.09 -4.18
N LEU A 96 -2.15 -13.87 -3.54
CA LEU A 96 -0.86 -13.38 -3.06
C LEU A 96 -0.04 -12.76 -4.22
N THR A 97 0.02 -13.42 -5.37
CA THR A 97 0.74 -12.92 -6.55
C THR A 97 0.17 -11.58 -7.03
N SER A 98 -1.15 -11.48 -7.18
CA SER A 98 -1.81 -10.24 -7.60
C SER A 98 -1.57 -9.11 -6.59
N GLY A 99 -1.70 -9.39 -5.30
CA GLY A 99 -1.47 -8.42 -4.24
C GLY A 99 -0.02 -7.92 -4.22
N THR A 100 0.94 -8.84 -4.26
CA THR A 100 2.36 -8.49 -4.31
C THR A 100 2.71 -7.66 -5.55
N LEU A 101 2.11 -7.96 -6.72
CA LEU A 101 2.32 -7.14 -7.91
C LEU A 101 1.75 -5.72 -7.75
N VAL A 102 0.58 -5.56 -7.14
CA VAL A 102 0.02 -4.22 -6.83
C VAL A 102 0.97 -3.46 -5.90
N TYR A 103 1.47 -4.11 -4.84
CA TYR A 103 2.45 -3.53 -3.93
C TYR A 103 3.74 -3.09 -4.65
N VAL A 104 4.33 -3.97 -5.47
CA VAL A 104 5.55 -3.66 -6.24
C VAL A 104 5.30 -2.51 -7.21
N PHE A 105 4.16 -2.50 -7.91
CA PHE A 105 3.82 -1.42 -8.82
C PHE A 105 3.71 -0.08 -8.09
N MET A 106 3.09 -0.04 -6.91
CA MET A 106 2.96 1.18 -6.13
C MET A 106 4.30 1.69 -5.60
N ILE A 107 5.22 0.80 -5.22
CA ILE A 107 6.59 1.19 -4.85
C ILE A 107 7.32 1.80 -6.04
N LEU A 108 7.27 1.14 -7.20
CA LEU A 108 7.94 1.63 -8.40
C LEU A 108 7.37 2.98 -8.83
N ALA A 109 6.04 3.13 -8.82
CA ALA A 109 5.38 4.39 -9.11
C ALA A 109 5.78 5.48 -8.10
N TRP A 110 5.86 5.14 -6.81
CA TRP A 110 6.28 6.08 -5.76
C TRP A 110 7.72 6.56 -5.98
N ILE A 111 8.66 5.65 -6.21
CA ILE A 111 10.06 5.97 -6.47
C ILE A 111 10.17 6.85 -7.73
N LEU A 112 9.55 6.45 -8.83
CA LEU A 112 9.59 7.19 -10.10
C LEU A 112 9.03 8.61 -9.95
N LEU A 113 7.88 8.75 -9.30
CA LEU A 113 7.27 10.07 -9.09
C LEU A 113 8.06 10.93 -8.12
N SER A 114 8.68 10.32 -7.10
CA SER A 114 9.57 11.04 -6.18
C SER A 114 10.82 11.57 -6.88
N VAL A 115 11.43 10.79 -7.79
CA VAL A 115 12.54 11.28 -8.64
C VAL A 115 12.09 12.46 -9.50
N ILE A 116 10.95 12.33 -10.19
CA ILE A 116 10.45 13.38 -11.09
C ILE A 116 10.06 14.65 -10.31
N ALA A 117 9.54 14.49 -9.08
CA ALA A 117 9.21 15.59 -8.18
C ALA A 117 10.44 16.29 -7.60
N GLY A 118 11.64 15.74 -7.78
CA GLY A 118 12.87 16.25 -7.16
C GLY A 118 12.92 16.05 -5.65
N GLU A 119 12.19 15.06 -5.13
CA GLU A 119 12.27 14.68 -3.72
C GLU A 119 13.60 13.97 -3.44
N ASP A 120 14.21 14.26 -2.29
CA ASP A 120 15.46 13.62 -1.89
C ASP A 120 15.21 12.18 -1.43
N LEU A 121 15.27 11.26 -2.39
CA LEU A 121 15.16 9.84 -2.11
C LEU A 121 16.28 9.33 -1.21
N MET A 122 17.47 9.91 -1.28
CA MET A 122 18.57 9.49 -0.41
C MET A 122 18.29 9.83 1.05
N GLY A 123 17.56 10.92 1.31
CA GLY A 123 17.09 11.29 2.65
C GLY A 123 16.25 10.19 3.31
N PHE A 124 15.37 9.52 2.56
CA PHE A 124 14.54 8.43 3.08
C PHE A 124 15.34 7.19 3.53
N PHE A 125 16.56 7.03 3.02
CA PHE A 125 17.44 5.90 3.37
C PHE A 125 18.58 6.29 4.32
N GLN A 126 18.47 7.42 5.01
CA GLN A 126 19.49 7.91 5.96
C GLN A 126 18.95 8.07 7.38
N GLY A 127 19.79 7.73 8.36
CA GLY A 127 19.50 7.93 9.79
C GLY A 127 18.18 7.31 10.26
N ASN A 128 17.42 8.05 11.06
CA ASN A 128 16.13 7.59 11.58
C ASN A 128 15.05 7.42 10.51
N GLN A 129 15.18 8.09 9.35
CA GLN A 129 14.21 7.94 8.25
C GLN A 129 14.32 6.59 7.55
N LEU A 130 15.50 5.95 7.58
CA LEU A 130 15.67 4.60 7.04
C LEU A 130 14.74 3.59 7.74
N ILE A 131 14.69 3.64 9.07
CA ILE A 131 13.86 2.73 9.87
C ILE A 131 12.38 2.96 9.53
N ALA A 132 11.95 4.23 9.49
CA ALA A 132 10.59 4.60 9.14
C ALA A 132 10.18 4.13 7.74
N THR A 133 11.06 4.34 6.75
CA THR A 133 10.79 3.93 5.37
C THR A 133 10.73 2.41 5.23
N VAL A 134 11.71 1.70 5.78
CA VAL A 134 11.74 0.22 5.72
C VAL A 134 10.56 -0.36 6.48
N GLY A 135 10.23 0.17 7.66
CA GLY A 135 9.08 -0.24 8.44
C GLY A 135 7.76 0.02 7.72
N GLY A 136 7.65 1.16 7.02
CA GLY A 136 6.53 1.50 6.14
C GLY A 136 6.30 0.48 5.02
N LEU A 137 7.38 0.14 4.31
CA LEU A 137 7.36 -0.86 3.24
C LEU A 137 6.98 -2.25 3.78
N LEU A 138 7.57 -2.67 4.90
CA LEU A 138 7.24 -3.95 5.52
C LEU A 138 5.81 -4.00 6.04
N GLY A 139 5.32 -2.94 6.66
CA GLY A 139 3.94 -2.83 7.12
C GLY A 139 2.94 -2.96 5.96
N ALA A 140 3.20 -2.25 4.86
CA ALA A 140 2.41 -2.35 3.64
C ALA A 140 2.45 -3.77 3.02
N LEU A 141 3.62 -4.40 2.96
CA LEU A 141 3.78 -5.76 2.45
C LEU A 141 2.97 -6.77 3.27
N LEU A 142 3.07 -6.70 4.61
CA LEU A 142 2.32 -7.58 5.51
C LEU A 142 0.82 -7.37 5.39
N GLY A 143 0.38 -6.12 5.32
CA GLY A 143 -1.03 -5.77 5.09
C GLY A 143 -1.55 -6.36 3.79
N VAL A 144 -0.84 -6.13 2.68
CA VAL A 144 -1.19 -6.68 1.37
C VAL A 144 -1.20 -8.20 1.38
N ALA A 145 -0.18 -8.84 1.95
CA ALA A 145 -0.10 -10.30 1.97
C ALA A 145 -1.26 -10.92 2.77
N ALA A 146 -1.53 -10.41 3.97
CA ALA A 146 -2.63 -10.87 4.81
C ALA A 146 -4.00 -10.66 4.14
N GLY A 147 -4.22 -9.48 3.56
CA GLY A 147 -5.42 -9.18 2.78
C GLY A 147 -5.58 -10.11 1.59
N SER A 148 -4.54 -10.26 0.78
CA SER A 148 -4.61 -10.99 -0.49
C SER A 148 -4.80 -12.50 -0.31
N ILE A 149 -4.16 -13.08 0.71
CA ILE A 149 -4.36 -14.49 1.06
C ILE A 149 -5.79 -14.71 1.54
N SER A 150 -6.29 -13.87 2.46
CA SER A 150 -7.65 -14.03 3.00
C SER A 150 -8.73 -13.82 1.93
N GLY A 151 -8.61 -12.77 1.11
CA GLY A 151 -9.54 -12.50 0.01
C GLY A 151 -9.51 -13.59 -1.07
N GLY A 152 -8.32 -14.07 -1.44
CA GLY A 152 -8.13 -15.16 -2.39
C GLY A 152 -8.71 -16.48 -1.88
N TYR A 153 -8.46 -16.84 -0.62
CA TYR A 153 -8.96 -18.07 -0.02
C TYR A 153 -10.50 -18.10 0.07
N ILE A 154 -11.12 -16.99 0.49
CA ILE A 154 -12.58 -16.90 0.67
C ILE A 154 -13.33 -16.93 -0.67
N SER A 155 -12.74 -16.39 -1.73
CA SER A 155 -13.37 -16.29 -3.05
C SER A 155 -13.39 -17.60 -3.86
N GLY A 156 -12.82 -18.67 -3.31
CA GLY A 156 -12.90 -20.02 -3.86
C GLY A 156 -11.55 -20.55 -4.39
N PRO A 157 -11.56 -21.76 -4.98
CA PRO A 157 -10.34 -22.42 -5.43
C PRO A 157 -9.64 -21.64 -6.55
N GLU A 158 -8.34 -21.90 -6.70
CA GLU A 158 -7.56 -21.39 -7.82
C GLU A 158 -8.20 -21.85 -9.13
N GLU A 159 -8.52 -20.90 -9.98
CA GLU A 159 -8.84 -21.19 -11.38
C GLU A 159 -7.50 -21.54 -12.04
N GLU A 160 -7.19 -22.84 -12.20
CA GLU A 160 -5.94 -23.33 -12.77
C GLU A 160 -5.69 -22.75 -14.16
N TYR A 161 -4.47 -22.25 -14.41
CA TYR A 161 -4.01 -21.79 -15.71
C TYR A 161 -3.96 -22.95 -16.73
N TYR A 162 -5.10 -23.38 -17.25
CA TYR A 162 -5.21 -24.27 -18.41
C TYR A 162 -6.03 -23.60 -19.52
#